data_AF-A0A7S2Z0A3-F1
#
_entry.id   AF-A0A7S2Z0A3-F1
#
_cell.length_a   1.000
_cell.length_b   1.000
_cell.length_c   1.000
_cell.angle_alpha   90.00
_cell.angle_beta   90.00
_cell.angle_gamma   90.00
#
_symmetry.space_group_name_H-M   'P 1'
#
loop_
_entity.id
_entity.type
_entity.pdbx_description
1 polymer ?
#
loop_
_entity_poly.entity_id
_entity_poly.type
_entity_poly.pdbx_seq_one_letter_code
_entity_poly.pdbx_strand_id
1 'polypeptide(L)'
;MGGEIKLDAAPRAVEVAPAEAEAVKGPLTLLEKRKDVAAHFLPLPDHKKQKTEWAARLRQILSPPDMLNEDGTIKQDYFKPKKVVIQTDRRWGDAEKEKLLEGLEKFGVGGWKDIVAKLLPKWDDNTVRIKTCRVVGSQNLKRYMGWKPTREEVAKEFAKNRALGEKLSCWKAGMLVDNDQGDVAAALKEMEGTKQ
;
A
#
# COMPACT_ATOMS: atom_id res chain seq x y z
N MET A 1 -66.39 4.60 -36.15
CA MET A 1 -65.65 3.32 -36.30
C MET A 1 -64.68 3.21 -35.13
N GLY A 2 -65.17 2.70 -34.00
CA GLY A 2 -64.35 2.39 -32.82
C GLY A 2 -64.08 0.90 -32.81
N GLY A 3 -62.80 0.52 -32.82
CA GLY A 3 -62.36 -0.87 -32.70
C GLY A 3 -61.80 -1.09 -31.30
N GLU A 4 -62.57 -1.76 -30.44
CA GLU A 4 -62.13 -2.32 -29.17
C GLU A 4 -61.14 -3.47 -29.42
N ILE A 5 -59.95 -3.38 -28.85
CA ILE A 5 -59.00 -4.50 -28.76
C ILE A 5 -59.18 -5.12 -27.38
N LYS A 6 -59.72 -6.33 -27.36
CA LYS A 6 -59.85 -7.18 -26.16
C LYS A 6 -58.46 -7.61 -25.67
N LEU A 7 -58.12 -7.22 -24.45
CA LEU A 7 -57.00 -7.73 -23.67
C LEU A 7 -57.46 -9.00 -22.94
N ASP A 8 -57.17 -10.16 -23.51
CA ASP A 8 -57.19 -11.44 -22.81
C ASP A 8 -55.79 -12.06 -22.89
N ALA A 9 -55.02 -11.93 -21.81
CA ALA A 9 -53.80 -12.69 -21.62
C ALA A 9 -53.58 -12.90 -20.12
N ALA A 10 -53.96 -14.09 -19.64
CA ALA A 10 -53.67 -14.57 -18.30
C ALA A 10 -52.15 -14.54 -18.01
N PRO A 11 -51.72 -14.18 -16.79
CA PRO A 11 -50.31 -14.27 -16.42
C PRO A 11 -49.91 -15.73 -16.23
N ARG A 12 -48.98 -16.22 -17.08
CA ARG A 12 -48.24 -17.46 -16.83
C ARG A 12 -47.37 -17.26 -15.59
N ALA A 13 -47.71 -17.96 -14.51
CA ALA A 13 -46.83 -18.11 -13.35
C ALA A 13 -45.55 -18.82 -13.80
N VAL A 14 -44.43 -18.11 -13.77
CA VAL A 14 -43.10 -18.70 -13.88
C VAL A 14 -42.70 -19.13 -12.47
N GLU A 15 -42.79 -20.43 -12.20
CA GLU A 15 -42.19 -21.04 -11.02
C GLU A 15 -40.67 -20.83 -11.09
N VAL A 16 -40.15 -19.93 -10.27
CA VAL A 16 -38.71 -19.77 -10.06
C VAL A 16 -38.33 -20.77 -8.98
N ALA A 17 -37.64 -21.85 -9.39
CA ALA A 17 -37.04 -22.81 -8.48
C ALA A 17 -36.11 -22.10 -7.48
N PRO A 18 -36.09 -22.49 -6.19
CA PRO A 18 -35.20 -21.89 -5.22
C PRO A 18 -33.75 -22.19 -5.60
N ALA A 19 -32.98 -21.14 -5.85
CA ALA A 19 -31.54 -21.21 -6.03
C ALA A 19 -30.92 -21.85 -4.78
N GLU A 20 -30.30 -23.02 -4.96
CA GLU A 20 -29.51 -23.69 -3.94
C GLU A 20 -28.37 -22.75 -3.52
N ALA A 21 -28.45 -22.25 -2.30
CA ALA A 21 -27.36 -21.51 -1.67
C ALA A 21 -26.23 -22.51 -1.36
N GLU A 22 -25.29 -22.67 -2.29
CA GLU A 22 -24.02 -23.31 -1.98
C GLU A 22 -23.33 -22.53 -0.86
N ALA A 23 -23.31 -23.14 0.32
CA ALA A 23 -22.60 -22.64 1.48
C ALA A 23 -21.09 -22.64 1.18
N VAL A 24 -20.56 -21.50 0.76
CA VAL A 24 -19.12 -21.24 0.71
C VAL A 24 -18.58 -21.41 2.13
N LYS A 25 -17.98 -22.58 2.41
CA LYS A 25 -17.29 -22.87 3.67
C LYS A 25 -16.08 -21.95 3.79
N GLY A 26 -16.28 -20.79 4.43
CA GLY A 26 -15.20 -19.93 4.87
C GLY A 26 -14.22 -20.68 5.79
N PRO A 27 -12.97 -20.21 5.92
CA PRO A 27 -12.01 -20.84 6.81
C PRO A 27 -12.56 -20.81 8.25
N LEU A 28 -12.74 -22.00 8.82
CA LEU A 28 -13.13 -22.21 10.22
C LEU A 28 -12.35 -21.26 11.13
N THR A 29 -13.08 -20.52 11.97
CA THR A 29 -12.50 -19.65 12.98
C THR A 29 -11.62 -20.49 13.93
N LEU A 30 -10.58 -19.87 14.50
CA LEU A 30 -9.63 -20.54 15.41
C LEU A 30 -10.32 -21.24 16.61
N LEU A 31 -11.53 -20.78 16.97
CA LEU A 31 -12.39 -21.36 18.00
C LEU A 31 -13.10 -22.64 17.54
N GLU A 32 -13.52 -22.73 16.27
CA GLU A 32 -14.22 -23.91 15.75
C GLU A 32 -13.28 -25.11 15.53
N LYS A 33 -11.98 -24.85 15.36
CA LYS A 33 -10.93 -25.89 15.32
C LYS A 33 -10.59 -26.48 16.70
N ARG A 34 -11.21 -25.99 17.77
CA ARG A 34 -10.91 -26.35 19.18
C ARG A 34 -12.08 -27.04 19.88
N LYS A 35 -12.81 -27.93 19.18
CA LYS A 35 -13.85 -28.79 19.80
C LYS A 35 -13.29 -29.76 20.85
N ASP A 36 -11.97 -29.90 20.92
CA ASP A 36 -11.27 -30.81 21.82
C ASP A 36 -10.90 -30.16 23.17
N VAL A 37 -11.13 -28.85 23.35
CA VAL A 37 -10.66 -28.08 24.52
C VAL A 37 -11.57 -28.25 25.76
N ALA A 38 -12.71 -28.93 25.62
CA ALA A 38 -13.59 -29.21 26.77
C ALA A 38 -13.05 -30.33 27.69
N ALA A 39 -12.02 -31.09 27.30
CA ALA A 39 -11.69 -32.35 27.96
C ALA A 39 -10.76 -32.28 29.19
N HIS A 40 -10.12 -31.15 29.52
CA HIS A 40 -9.19 -31.09 30.67
C HIS A 40 -9.24 -29.76 31.45
N PHE A 41 -10.41 -29.40 31.97
CA PHE A 41 -10.50 -28.38 33.03
C PHE A 41 -10.04 -28.97 34.38
N LEU A 42 -8.73 -29.15 34.53
CA LEU A 42 -8.14 -29.18 35.87
C LEU A 42 -8.31 -27.79 36.49
N PRO A 43 -8.61 -27.70 37.80
CA PRO A 43 -8.79 -26.42 38.47
C PRO A 43 -7.52 -25.57 38.32
N LEU A 44 -7.70 -24.29 37.98
CA LEU A 44 -6.58 -23.36 37.86
C LEU A 44 -5.89 -23.23 39.23
N PRO A 45 -4.54 -23.27 39.28
CA PRO A 45 -3.78 -23.01 40.49
C PRO A 45 -4.14 -21.65 41.11
N ASP A 46 -4.00 -21.51 42.43
CA ASP A 46 -4.21 -20.21 43.09
C ASP A 46 -3.16 -19.20 42.61
N HIS A 47 -3.60 -18.20 41.84
CA HIS A 47 -2.76 -17.14 41.28
C HIS A 47 -1.96 -16.35 42.33
N LYS A 48 -2.34 -16.36 43.61
CA LYS A 48 -1.59 -15.68 44.68
C LYS A 48 -0.44 -16.53 45.22
N LYS A 49 -0.57 -17.85 45.18
CA LYS A 49 0.38 -18.82 45.76
C LYS A 49 1.30 -19.44 44.71
N GLN A 50 0.80 -19.64 43.49
CA GLN A 50 1.45 -20.41 42.42
C GLN A 50 1.38 -19.64 41.09
N LYS A 51 1.87 -18.40 41.09
CA LYS A 51 1.84 -17.47 39.94
C LYS A 51 2.40 -18.10 38.65
N THR A 52 3.51 -18.81 38.76
CA THR A 52 4.22 -19.40 37.60
C THR A 52 3.42 -20.53 36.96
N GLU A 53 2.87 -21.42 37.76
CA GLU A 53 2.04 -22.54 37.31
C GLU A 53 0.69 -22.04 36.78
N TRP A 54 0.09 -21.05 37.45
CA TRP A 54 -1.12 -20.39 36.95
C TRP A 54 -0.89 -19.74 35.58
N ALA A 55 0.24 -19.04 35.40
CA ALA A 55 0.59 -18.44 34.12
C ALA A 55 0.88 -19.49 33.03
N ALA A 56 1.58 -20.58 33.36
CA ALA A 56 1.83 -21.68 32.42
C ALA A 56 0.52 -22.35 31.96
N ARG A 57 -0.40 -22.58 32.90
CA ARG A 57 -1.74 -23.13 32.61
C ARG A 57 -2.58 -22.19 31.74
N LEU A 58 -2.59 -20.90 32.04
CA LEU A 58 -3.30 -19.93 31.22
C LEU A 58 -2.75 -19.85 29.79
N ARG A 59 -1.42 -19.96 29.64
CA ARG A 59 -0.82 -20.02 28.30
C ARG A 59 -1.31 -21.25 27.55
N GLN A 60 -1.29 -22.44 28.16
CA GLN A 60 -1.78 -23.68 27.54
C GLN A 60 -3.23 -23.56 27.02
N ILE A 61 -4.08 -22.80 27.73
CA ILE A 61 -5.49 -22.58 27.34
C ILE A 61 -5.58 -21.55 26.20
N LEU A 62 -4.92 -20.40 26.35
CA LEU A 62 -5.18 -19.21 25.55
C LEU A 62 -4.24 -19.04 24.35
N SER A 63 -3.13 -19.77 24.31
CA SER A 63 -2.10 -19.64 23.27
C SER A 63 -2.17 -20.78 22.24
N PRO A 64 -1.66 -20.58 21.01
CA PRO A 64 -1.41 -21.68 20.08
C PRO A 64 -0.40 -22.69 20.65
N PRO A 65 -0.57 -24.00 20.38
CA PRO A 65 0.33 -25.04 20.91
C PRO A 65 1.77 -24.87 20.40
N ASP A 66 1.98 -24.41 19.17
CA ASP A 66 3.31 -24.19 18.58
C ASP A 66 4.12 -23.08 19.26
N MET A 67 3.45 -22.22 20.05
CA MET A 67 4.06 -21.10 20.77
C MET A 67 4.59 -21.49 22.14
N LEU A 68 4.23 -22.70 22.62
CA LEU A 68 4.55 -23.18 23.95
C LEU A 68 5.42 -24.44 23.90
N ASN A 69 6.13 -24.69 24.99
CA ASN A 69 6.71 -26.00 25.28
C ASN A 69 5.66 -26.86 26.01
N GLU A 70 5.93 -28.17 26.14
CA GLU A 70 5.01 -29.14 26.77
C GLU A 70 4.62 -28.77 28.22
N ASP A 71 5.51 -28.06 28.93
CA ASP A 71 5.32 -27.57 30.30
C ASP A 71 4.52 -26.25 30.40
N GLY A 72 4.10 -25.67 29.28
CA GLY A 72 3.38 -24.39 29.23
C GLY A 72 4.29 -23.15 29.32
N THR A 73 5.61 -23.32 29.22
CA THR A 73 6.55 -22.20 29.04
C THR A 73 6.57 -21.70 27.59
N ILE A 74 7.07 -20.49 27.38
CA ILE A 74 7.05 -19.83 26.06
C ILE A 74 8.21 -20.35 25.21
N LYS A 75 7.92 -20.82 24.00
CA LYS A 75 8.93 -21.16 23.00
C LYS A 75 9.45 -19.91 22.31
N GLN A 76 10.56 -19.35 22.81
CA GLN A 76 11.15 -18.09 22.30
C GLN A 76 11.44 -18.12 20.79
N ASP A 77 11.81 -19.28 20.23
CA ASP A 77 12.08 -19.43 18.81
C ASP A 77 10.85 -19.28 17.91
N TYR A 78 9.63 -19.42 18.46
CA TYR A 78 8.40 -19.16 17.73
C TYR A 78 8.30 -17.69 17.29
N PHE A 79 8.85 -16.77 18.09
CA PHE A 79 8.80 -15.33 17.85
C PHE A 79 9.96 -14.80 17.02
N LYS A 80 10.98 -15.63 16.74
CA LYS A 80 12.08 -15.23 15.88
C LYS A 80 11.63 -15.20 14.43
N PRO A 81 11.97 -14.16 13.65
CA PRO A 81 11.67 -14.12 12.22
C PRO A 81 12.28 -15.35 11.51
N LYS A 82 11.44 -16.28 11.04
CA LYS A 82 11.89 -17.54 10.40
C LYS A 82 12.60 -17.32 9.06
N LYS A 83 12.42 -16.15 8.45
CA LYS A 83 13.08 -15.74 7.21
C LYS A 83 13.89 -14.50 7.50
N VAL A 84 15.16 -14.67 7.85
CA VAL A 84 16.13 -13.59 7.72
C VAL A 84 16.42 -13.45 6.23
N VAL A 85 15.55 -12.71 5.53
CA VAL A 85 15.87 -12.26 4.18
C VAL A 85 16.96 -11.22 4.37
N ILE A 86 18.21 -11.60 4.14
CA ILE A 86 19.33 -10.64 4.05
C ILE A 86 19.01 -9.77 2.84
N GLN A 87 18.30 -8.67 3.07
CA GLN A 87 18.19 -7.60 2.10
C GLN A 87 19.57 -6.98 2.04
N THR A 88 20.31 -7.26 0.96
CA THR A 88 21.48 -6.44 0.65
C THR A 88 21.00 -4.99 0.57
N ASP A 89 21.51 -4.13 1.45
CA ASP A 89 21.18 -2.71 1.48
C ASP A 89 21.56 -2.08 0.13
N ARG A 90 20.59 -2.05 -0.80
CA ARG A 90 20.77 -1.45 -2.10
C ARG A 90 20.59 0.06 -1.96
N ARG A 91 21.69 0.79 -2.11
CA ARG A 91 21.70 2.25 -2.09
C ARG A 91 21.44 2.80 -3.50
N TRP A 92 20.65 3.86 -3.57
CA TRP A 92 20.48 4.65 -4.79
C TRP A 92 21.67 5.58 -4.96
N GLY A 93 22.44 5.42 -6.02
CA GLY A 93 23.63 6.22 -6.33
C GLY A 93 23.45 7.09 -7.58
N ASP A 94 24.58 7.62 -8.05
CA ASP A 94 24.63 8.50 -9.22
C ASP A 94 24.36 7.74 -10.52
N ALA A 95 24.80 6.48 -10.63
CA ALA A 95 24.51 5.64 -11.80
C ALA A 95 23.01 5.42 -12.01
N GLU A 96 22.25 5.17 -10.93
CA GLU A 96 20.78 5.07 -11.02
C GLU A 96 20.13 6.40 -11.35
N LYS A 97 20.69 7.51 -10.85
CA LYS A 97 20.20 8.86 -11.15
C LYS A 97 20.39 9.20 -12.64
N GLU A 98 21.52 8.84 -13.24
CA GLU A 98 21.77 9.05 -14.67
C GLU A 98 20.81 8.24 -15.54
N LYS A 99 20.61 6.96 -15.21
CA LYS A 99 19.61 6.11 -15.87
C LYS A 99 18.20 6.63 -15.72
N LEU A 100 17.87 7.23 -14.57
CA LEU A 100 16.58 7.86 -14.37
C LEU A 100 16.41 9.07 -15.31
N LEU A 101 17.41 9.93 -15.44
CA LEU A 101 17.37 11.07 -16.36
C LEU A 101 17.19 10.62 -17.81
N GLU A 102 17.95 9.59 -18.24
CA GLU A 102 17.79 8.97 -19.56
C GLU A 102 16.37 8.40 -19.76
N GLY A 103 15.82 7.78 -18.72
CA GLY A 103 14.46 7.25 -18.73
C GLY A 103 13.39 8.33 -18.86
N LEU A 104 13.57 9.46 -18.17
CA LEU A 104 12.67 10.61 -18.26
C LEU A 104 12.69 11.24 -19.66
N GLU A 105 13.84 11.31 -20.30
CA GLU A 105 13.97 11.81 -21.68
C GLU A 105 13.26 10.89 -22.68
N LYS A 106 13.38 9.57 -22.52
CA LYS A 106 12.81 8.59 -23.45
C LYS A 106 11.31 8.35 -23.24
N PHE A 107 10.91 8.06 -22.00
CA PHE A 107 9.56 7.61 -21.64
C PHE A 107 8.69 8.71 -21.05
N GLY A 108 9.31 9.78 -20.53
CA GLY A 108 8.60 10.87 -19.88
C GLY A 108 8.19 10.57 -18.44
N VAL A 109 7.79 11.63 -17.75
CA VAL A 109 7.19 11.54 -16.42
C VAL A 109 5.85 10.80 -16.51
N GLY A 110 5.72 9.70 -15.77
CA GLY A 110 4.55 8.81 -15.82
C GLY A 110 4.86 7.44 -16.44
N GLY A 111 5.91 7.33 -17.25
CA GLY A 111 6.38 6.09 -17.88
C GLY A 111 7.16 5.18 -16.94
N TRP A 112 6.75 5.04 -15.67
CA TRP A 112 7.54 4.37 -14.62
C TRP A 112 7.83 2.91 -14.95
N LYS A 113 6.82 2.19 -15.45
CA LYS A 113 6.92 0.78 -15.83
C LYS A 113 7.98 0.56 -16.90
N ASP A 114 8.04 1.42 -17.91
CA ASP A 114 9.03 1.33 -18.99
C ASP A 114 10.44 1.65 -18.50
N ILE A 115 10.58 2.66 -17.64
CA ILE A 115 11.86 3.04 -17.03
C ILE A 115 12.39 1.89 -16.16
N VAL A 116 11.53 1.30 -15.33
CA VAL A 116 11.88 0.14 -14.51
C VAL A 116 12.25 -1.03 -15.41
N ALA A 117 11.40 -1.41 -16.37
CA ALA A 117 11.64 -2.58 -17.21
C ALA A 117 12.96 -2.50 -18.01
N LYS A 118 13.31 -1.31 -18.53
CA LYS A 118 14.44 -1.17 -19.47
C LYS A 118 15.72 -0.65 -18.84
N LEU A 119 15.64 0.21 -17.82
CA LEU A 119 16.81 0.92 -17.27
C LEU A 119 17.08 0.58 -15.81
N LEU A 120 16.02 0.39 -15.02
CA LEU A 120 16.10 0.22 -13.57
C LEU A 120 15.32 -1.02 -13.09
N PRO A 121 15.58 -2.25 -13.61
CA PRO A 121 14.78 -3.45 -13.34
C PRO A 121 14.88 -3.96 -11.90
N LYS A 122 15.79 -3.34 -11.16
CA LYS A 122 16.18 -3.66 -9.80
C LYS A 122 15.45 -2.81 -8.76
N TRP A 123 14.60 -1.89 -9.22
CA TRP A 123 13.84 -0.93 -8.43
C TRP A 123 12.36 -1.03 -8.79
N ASP A 124 11.50 -0.67 -7.86
CA ASP A 124 10.05 -0.61 -8.08
C ASP A 124 9.61 0.75 -8.65
N ASP A 125 8.45 0.75 -9.30
CA ASP A 125 7.82 1.94 -9.90
C ASP A 125 7.70 3.11 -8.91
N ASN A 126 7.36 2.81 -7.64
CA ASN A 126 7.16 3.84 -6.63
C ASN A 126 8.49 4.47 -6.20
N THR A 127 9.56 3.68 -6.06
CA THR A 127 10.91 4.22 -5.84
C THR A 127 11.34 5.12 -6.98
N VAL A 128 11.16 4.70 -8.24
CA VAL A 128 11.45 5.53 -9.42
C VAL A 128 10.67 6.84 -9.37
N ARG A 129 9.36 6.79 -9.08
CA ARG A 129 8.52 7.98 -8.92
C ARG A 129 9.04 8.94 -7.84
N ILE A 130 9.36 8.44 -6.65
CA ILE A 130 9.89 9.26 -5.54
C ILE A 130 11.22 9.89 -5.91
N LYS A 131 12.08 9.17 -6.64
CA LYS A 131 13.36 9.69 -7.12
C LYS A 131 13.16 10.75 -8.18
N THR A 132 12.18 10.60 -9.06
CA THR A 132 11.77 11.66 -10.00
C THR A 132 11.32 12.92 -9.27
N CYS A 133 10.51 12.81 -8.20
CA CYS A 133 10.13 13.97 -7.38
C CYS A 133 11.36 14.76 -6.88
N ARG A 134 12.39 14.04 -6.42
CA ARG A 134 13.64 14.67 -5.93
C ARG A 134 14.47 15.29 -7.04
N VAL A 135 14.48 14.67 -8.22
CA VAL A 135 15.25 15.15 -9.37
C VAL A 135 14.61 16.40 -9.99
N VAL A 136 13.29 16.43 -10.10
CA VAL A 136 12.52 17.59 -10.60
C VAL A 136 12.35 18.66 -9.51
N GLY A 137 12.49 18.29 -8.23
CA GLY A 137 12.33 19.19 -7.10
C GLY A 137 10.86 19.51 -6.80
N SER A 138 9.94 18.59 -7.12
CA SER A 138 8.50 18.76 -6.87
C SER A 138 7.88 17.46 -6.37
N GLN A 139 7.10 17.55 -5.29
CA GLN A 139 6.34 16.41 -4.77
C GLN A 139 5.21 16.01 -5.72
N ASN A 140 4.57 16.99 -6.34
CA ASN A 140 3.40 16.79 -7.18
C ASN A 140 3.78 16.64 -8.66
N LEU A 141 4.04 15.40 -9.08
CA LEU A 141 4.38 15.08 -10.47
C LEU A 141 3.19 15.15 -11.45
N LYS A 142 1.95 15.34 -10.98
CA LYS A 142 0.77 15.36 -11.87
C LYS A 142 0.86 16.45 -12.94
N ARG A 143 1.52 17.58 -12.60
CA ARG A 143 1.76 18.72 -13.49
C ARG A 143 2.71 18.42 -14.64
N TYR A 144 3.56 17.40 -14.45
CA TYR A 144 4.59 17.03 -15.39
C TYR A 144 4.24 15.78 -16.19
N MET A 145 3.04 15.21 -16.04
CA MET A 145 2.66 13.95 -16.70
C MET A 145 2.82 14.04 -18.22
N GLY A 146 3.55 13.11 -18.81
CA GLY A 146 3.86 13.08 -20.24
C GLY A 146 5.03 13.99 -20.66
N TRP A 147 5.54 14.86 -19.78
CA TRP A 147 6.70 15.69 -20.05
C TRP A 147 7.95 14.81 -20.21
N LYS A 148 8.70 15.03 -21.28
CA LYS A 148 9.95 14.33 -21.61
C LYS A 148 11.13 15.30 -21.52
N PRO A 149 11.59 15.64 -20.31
CA PRO A 149 12.63 16.63 -20.15
C PRO A 149 14.00 16.08 -20.52
N THR A 150 14.81 16.93 -21.11
CA THR A 150 16.26 16.77 -21.17
C THR A 150 16.89 17.05 -19.80
N ARG A 151 18.15 16.61 -19.62
CA ARG A 151 18.90 16.83 -18.36
C ARG A 151 18.95 18.30 -17.93
N GLU A 152 19.08 19.22 -18.89
CA GLU A 152 19.15 20.66 -18.60
C GLU A 152 17.80 21.23 -18.19
N GLU A 153 16.71 20.78 -18.81
CA GLU A 153 15.36 21.21 -18.48
C GLU A 153 14.96 20.75 -17.08
N VAL A 154 15.33 19.53 -16.70
CA VAL A 154 15.16 19.05 -15.32
C VAL A 154 15.87 19.97 -14.33
N ALA A 155 17.12 20.37 -14.62
CA ALA A 155 17.89 21.25 -13.74
C ALA A 155 17.28 22.66 -13.64
N LYS A 156 16.81 23.21 -14.77
CA LYS A 156 16.11 24.49 -14.82
C LYS A 156 14.82 24.45 -14.00
N GLU A 157 14.03 23.39 -14.15
CA GLU A 157 12.77 23.24 -13.42
C GLU A 157 13.01 22.98 -11.93
N PHE A 158 14.05 22.24 -11.57
CA PHE A 158 14.49 22.09 -10.18
C PHE A 158 14.84 23.44 -9.55
N ALA A 159 15.63 24.27 -10.24
CA ALA A 159 16.01 25.60 -9.76
C ALA A 159 14.78 26.51 -9.60
N LYS A 160 13.85 26.47 -10.56
CA LYS A 160 12.58 27.20 -10.50
C LYS A 160 11.71 26.75 -9.32
N ASN A 161 11.51 25.44 -9.15
CA ASN A 161 10.73 24.88 -8.04
C ASN A 161 11.37 25.20 -6.69
N ARG A 162 12.70 25.21 -6.62
CA ARG A 162 13.44 25.60 -5.42
C ARG A 162 13.22 27.06 -5.08
N ALA A 163 13.42 27.97 -6.03
CA ALA A 163 13.23 29.40 -5.81
C ALA A 163 11.79 29.72 -5.38
N LEU A 164 10.80 29.06 -6.00
CA LEU A 164 9.40 29.20 -5.63
C LEU A 164 9.12 28.67 -4.22
N GLY A 165 9.65 27.49 -3.89
CA GLY A 165 9.48 26.87 -2.58
C GLY A 165 10.15 27.68 -1.46
N GLU A 166 11.29 28.29 -1.72
CA GLU A 166 11.96 29.19 -0.78
C GLU A 166 11.15 30.49 -0.58
N LYS A 167 10.62 31.08 -1.66
CA LYS A 167 9.78 32.29 -1.59
C LYS A 167 8.47 32.07 -0.80
N LEU A 168 7.84 30.92 -0.99
CA LEU A 168 6.55 30.58 -0.36
C LEU A 168 6.69 29.78 0.94
N SER A 169 7.92 29.57 1.44
CA SER A 169 8.19 28.67 2.59
C SER A 169 7.61 27.25 2.43
N CYS A 170 7.52 26.78 1.19
CA CYS A 170 6.96 25.50 0.78
C CYS A 170 8.03 24.49 0.30
N TRP A 171 9.32 24.80 0.50
CA TRP A 171 10.43 23.89 0.22
C TRP A 171 10.68 22.93 1.40
N LYS A 172 10.38 21.65 1.22
CA LYS A 172 10.54 20.62 2.26
C LYS A 172 11.22 19.38 1.70
N ALA A 173 12.21 18.86 2.44
CA ALA A 173 12.97 17.65 2.06
C ALA A 173 13.55 17.69 0.63
N GLY A 174 13.96 18.87 0.15
CA GLY A 174 14.52 19.07 -1.19
C GLY A 174 13.51 19.08 -2.33
N MET A 175 12.23 19.33 -2.04
CA MET A 175 11.15 19.39 -3.02
C MET A 175 10.14 20.49 -2.67
N LEU A 176 9.50 21.04 -3.70
CA LEU A 176 8.33 21.90 -3.59
C LEU A 176 7.11 21.07 -3.17
N VAL A 177 6.48 21.45 -2.07
CA VAL A 177 5.28 20.81 -1.50
C VAL A 177 4.12 21.80 -1.56
N ASP A 178 2.96 21.36 -2.02
CA ASP A 178 1.76 22.19 -2.05
C ASP A 178 1.26 22.45 -0.61
N ASN A 179 0.84 23.69 -0.32
CA ASN A 179 0.26 24.06 0.96
C ASN A 179 -1.28 24.07 0.91
N ASP A 180 -1.92 23.99 2.08
CA ASP A 180 -3.39 23.96 2.19
C ASP A 180 -4.06 25.26 1.70
N GLN A 181 -3.31 26.36 1.68
CA GLN A 181 -3.75 27.67 1.18
C GLN A 181 -3.73 27.76 -0.36
N GLY A 182 -3.06 26.82 -1.04
CA GLY A 182 -3.00 26.78 -2.50
C GLY A 182 -2.06 27.80 -3.14
N ASP A 183 -1.20 28.47 -2.37
CA ASP A 183 -0.29 29.53 -2.85
C ASP A 183 0.67 29.02 -3.93
N VAL A 184 1.14 27.79 -3.80
CA VAL A 184 2.02 27.14 -4.79
C VAL A 184 1.29 26.96 -6.12
N ALA A 185 0.02 26.54 -6.08
CA ALA A 185 -0.78 26.36 -7.28
C ALA A 185 -1.13 27.70 -7.95
N ALA A 186 -1.40 28.74 -7.16
CA ALA A 186 -1.65 30.09 -7.66
C ALA A 186 -0.40 30.68 -8.33
N ALA A 187 0.75 30.65 -7.66
CA ALA A 187 2.01 31.18 -8.18
C ALA A 187 2.50 30.45 -9.44
N LEU A 188 2.26 29.13 -9.54
CA LEU A 188 2.56 28.39 -10.77
C LEU A 188 1.64 28.78 -11.92
N LYS A 189 0.34 28.97 -11.67
CA LYS A 189 -0.60 29.46 -12.69
C LYS A 189 -0.24 30.85 -13.19
N GLU A 190 0.18 31.76 -12.31
CA GLU A 190 0.65 33.09 -12.71
C GLU A 190 1.89 33.00 -13.60
N MET A 191 2.86 32.16 -13.23
CA MET A 191 4.07 31.94 -14.04
C MET A 191 3.81 31.24 -15.39
N GLU A 192 2.80 30.37 -15.48
CA GLU A 192 2.39 29.73 -16.73
C GLU A 192 1.56 30.67 -17.60
N GLY A 193 0.70 31.50 -17.01
CA GLY A 193 -0.11 32.49 -17.71
C GLY A 193 0.70 33.67 -18.28
N THR A 194 1.86 33.97 -17.70
CA THR A 194 2.77 35.03 -18.20
C THR A 194 3.60 34.57 -19.42
N LYS A 195 3.42 33.34 -19.91
CA LYS A 195 4.08 32.81 -21.13
C LYS A 195 3.28 33.06 -22.43
N GLN A 196 2.36 34.03 -22.46
CA GLN A 196 1.69 34.45 -23.70
C GLN A 196 2.45 35.56 -24.43
#